data_AF-A0A832TXF6-F1
#
_entry.id   AF-A0A832TXF6-F1
#
_cell.length_a   1.000
_cell.length_b   1.000
_cell.length_c   1.000
_cell.angle_alpha   90.00
_cell.angle_beta   90.00
_cell.angle_gamma   90.00
#
_symmetry.space_group_name_H-M   'P 1'
#
loop_
_entity.id
_entity.type
_entity.pdbx_description
1 polymer ?
#
loop_
_entity_poly.entity_id
_entity_poly.type
_entity_poly.pdbx_seq_one_letter_code
_entity_poly.pdbx_strand_id
1 'polypeptide(L)'
;GHPVLLGYRGAFRNVSERNRAVKHVRQWKDFLTSIVENIPDVVAVEELDEHTLVFFNHAAEEFIGFPREFLAGKKPDRIFPEEFAAFWAETTREVEATHKSLLAIQQFSRNQGSEPRMIQTKKIPIFSSTGQMRYVLSIITDITDEKVPDIISPDTSGIQK
;
A
#
# COMPACT_ATOMS: atom_id res chain seq x y z
N GLY A 1 59.56 -14.48 8.29
CA GLY A 1 58.11 -14.70 8.49
C GLY A 1 57.57 -13.62 9.41
N HIS A 2 56.32 -13.17 9.36
CA HIS A 2 55.14 -13.56 8.61
C HIS A 2 54.26 -12.30 8.41
N PRO A 3 54.10 -11.76 7.19
CA PRO A 3 53.10 -10.73 6.91
C PRO A 3 51.69 -11.31 6.60
N VAL A 4 51.59 -12.63 6.45
CA VAL A 4 50.38 -13.32 5.95
C VAL A 4 49.23 -13.34 6.96
N LEU A 5 49.53 -13.29 8.27
CA LEU A 5 48.50 -13.39 9.32
C LEU A 5 47.65 -12.11 9.47
N LEU A 6 48.22 -10.94 9.13
CA LEU A 6 47.55 -9.64 9.28
C LEU A 6 46.51 -9.41 8.17
N GLY A 7 46.83 -9.80 6.93
CA GLY A 7 45.90 -9.74 5.80
C GLY A 7 44.68 -10.66 5.99
N TYR A 8 44.88 -11.83 6.59
CA TYR A 8 43.80 -12.79 6.86
C TYR A 8 42.85 -12.27 7.96
N ARG A 9 43.37 -11.67 9.05
CA ARG A 9 42.53 -11.06 10.10
C ARG A 9 41.70 -9.87 9.60
N GLY A 10 42.26 -9.06 8.70
CA GLY A 10 41.53 -7.95 8.05
C GLY A 10 40.39 -8.43 7.17
N ALA A 11 40.62 -9.49 6.36
CA ALA A 11 39.61 -10.09 5.51
C ALA A 11 38.45 -10.72 6.31
N PHE A 12 38.74 -11.45 7.39
CA PHE A 12 37.70 -12.04 8.25
C PHE A 12 36.83 -11.00 8.96
N ARG A 13 37.43 -9.88 9.40
CA ARG A 13 36.69 -8.78 10.04
C ARG A 13 35.78 -8.07 9.03
N ASN A 14 36.29 -7.79 7.84
CA ASN A 14 35.52 -7.15 6.76
C ASN A 14 34.33 -8.01 6.29
N VAL A 15 34.55 -9.32 6.11
CA VAL A 15 33.47 -10.27 5.76
C VAL A 15 32.46 -10.42 6.91
N SER A 16 32.92 -10.44 8.16
CA SER A 16 32.04 -10.52 9.33
C SER A 16 31.15 -9.28 9.51
N GLU A 17 31.69 -8.08 9.29
CA GLU A 17 30.94 -6.82 9.38
C GLU A 17 29.93 -6.69 8.24
N ARG A 18 30.32 -7.01 7.01
CA ARG A 18 29.41 -7.03 5.85
C ARG A 18 28.26 -8.03 6.05
N ASN A 19 28.57 -9.24 6.50
CA ASN A 19 27.56 -10.28 6.73
C ASN A 19 26.60 -9.90 7.87
N ARG A 20 27.08 -9.22 8.92
CA ARG A 20 26.23 -8.70 10.01
C ARG A 20 25.29 -7.61 9.51
N ALA A 21 25.78 -6.66 8.71
CA ALA A 21 24.95 -5.60 8.13
C ALA A 21 23.85 -6.17 7.22
N VAL A 22 24.20 -7.10 6.32
CA VAL A 22 23.23 -7.78 5.45
C VAL A 22 22.19 -8.56 6.27
N LYS A 23 22.62 -9.27 7.32
CA LYS A 23 21.71 -10.01 8.20
C LYS A 23 20.76 -9.07 8.95
N HIS A 24 21.25 -7.95 9.47
CA HIS A 24 20.42 -6.95 10.14
C HIS A 24 19.36 -6.36 9.21
N VAL A 25 19.74 -5.97 7.98
CA VAL A 25 18.78 -5.45 6.99
C VAL A 25 17.71 -6.48 6.67
N ARG A 26 18.09 -7.74 6.46
CA ARG A 26 17.13 -8.83 6.22
C ARG A 26 16.20 -9.04 7.40
N GLN A 27 16.73 -9.12 8.62
CA GLN A 27 15.92 -9.30 9.84
C GLN A 27 14.90 -8.16 10.02
N TRP A 28 15.32 -6.91 9.80
CA TRP A 28 14.41 -5.78 9.85
C TRP A 28 13.35 -5.82 8.76
N LYS A 29 13.72 -6.20 7.52
CA LYS A 29 12.77 -6.36 6.42
C LYS A 29 11.71 -7.41 6.74
N ASP A 30 12.15 -8.57 7.23
CA ASP A 30 11.27 -9.70 7.57
C ASP A 30 10.33 -9.31 8.73
N PHE A 31 10.85 -8.60 9.74
CA PHE A 31 10.05 -8.09 10.85
C PHE A 31 8.96 -7.09 10.40
N LEU A 32 9.33 -6.07 9.61
CA LEU A 32 8.38 -5.08 9.11
C LEU A 32 7.33 -5.72 8.18
N THR A 33 7.76 -6.66 7.34
CA THR A 33 6.85 -7.44 6.49
C THR A 33 5.86 -8.19 7.37
N SER A 34 6.35 -8.92 8.37
CA SER A 34 5.49 -9.66 9.31
C SER A 34 4.47 -8.77 10.02
N ILE A 35 4.84 -7.55 10.41
CA ILE A 35 3.89 -6.61 11.02
C ILE A 35 2.77 -6.29 10.02
N VAL A 36 3.13 -5.87 8.81
CA VAL A 36 2.14 -5.42 7.81
C VAL A 36 1.23 -6.58 7.36
N GLU A 37 1.77 -7.79 7.24
CA GLU A 37 0.99 -9.00 6.94
C GLU A 37 -0.07 -9.34 8.00
N ASN A 38 0.14 -8.94 9.25
CA ASN A 38 -0.79 -9.22 10.35
C ASN A 38 -1.74 -8.04 10.66
N ILE A 39 -1.70 -6.96 9.87
CA ILE A 39 -2.68 -5.87 9.98
C ILE A 39 -4.03 -6.39 9.44
N PRO A 40 -5.15 -6.25 10.19
CA PRO A 40 -6.46 -6.74 9.77
C PRO A 40 -7.06 -5.92 8.62
N ASP A 41 -6.71 -4.63 8.54
CA ASP A 41 -7.11 -3.77 7.44
C ASP A 41 -6.32 -4.08 6.17
N VAL A 42 -6.94 -3.84 5.03
CA VAL A 42 -6.31 -3.98 3.72
C VAL A 42 -5.21 -2.93 3.61
N VAL A 43 -4.00 -3.37 3.32
CA VAL A 43 -2.86 -2.50 3.03
C VAL A 43 -2.38 -2.78 1.62
N ALA A 44 -2.38 -1.75 0.78
CA ALA A 44 -1.87 -1.82 -0.58
C ALA A 44 -0.97 -0.61 -0.91
N VAL A 45 0.03 -0.81 -1.75
CA VAL A 45 0.91 0.28 -2.21
C VAL A 45 0.90 0.31 -3.73
N GLU A 46 0.58 1.46 -4.28
CA GLU A 46 0.68 1.79 -5.69
C GLU A 46 1.96 2.57 -5.95
N GLU A 47 2.69 2.19 -7.00
CA GLU A 47 3.83 2.90 -7.55
C GLU A 47 3.36 3.79 -8.70
N LEU A 48 3.81 5.06 -8.70
CA LEU A 48 3.21 6.11 -9.52
C LEU A 48 3.78 6.21 -10.93
N ASP A 49 5.01 5.73 -11.19
CA ASP A 49 5.59 5.82 -12.54
C ASP A 49 4.78 4.97 -13.53
N GLU A 50 4.36 3.77 -13.13
CA GLU A 50 3.55 2.87 -13.97
C GLU A 50 2.09 2.72 -13.52
N HIS A 51 1.70 3.30 -12.38
CA HIS A 51 0.41 3.08 -11.71
C HIS A 51 0.13 1.61 -11.46
N THR A 52 1.13 0.90 -10.93
CA THR A 52 1.06 -0.52 -10.65
C THR A 52 1.09 -0.78 -9.16
N LEU A 53 0.38 -1.83 -8.74
CA LEU A 53 0.37 -2.21 -7.34
C LEU A 53 1.60 -3.07 -7.03
N VAL A 54 2.42 -2.61 -6.10
CA VAL A 54 3.73 -3.20 -5.79
C VAL A 54 3.76 -3.92 -4.44
N PHE A 55 2.75 -3.70 -3.60
CA PHE A 55 2.61 -4.39 -2.32
C PHE A 55 1.15 -4.56 -1.93
N PHE A 56 0.86 -5.70 -1.29
CA PHE A 56 -0.40 -6.03 -0.65
C PHE A 56 -0.13 -6.90 0.57
N ASN A 57 -0.84 -6.66 1.67
CA ASN A 57 -0.81 -7.56 2.82
C ASN A 57 -1.81 -8.73 2.65
N HIS A 58 -1.76 -9.67 3.59
CA HIS A 58 -2.68 -10.80 3.62
C HIS A 58 -4.17 -10.41 3.61
N ALA A 59 -4.57 -9.39 4.37
CA ALA A 59 -5.95 -8.90 4.39
C ALA A 59 -6.43 -8.42 3.00
N ALA A 60 -5.53 -7.82 2.21
CA ALA A 60 -5.83 -7.43 0.84
C ALA A 60 -6.10 -8.65 -0.07
N GLU A 61 -5.34 -9.74 0.07
CA GLU A 61 -5.56 -10.97 -0.69
C GLU A 61 -6.94 -11.55 -0.39
N GLU A 62 -7.34 -11.58 0.88
CA GLU A 62 -8.66 -12.04 1.29
C GLU A 62 -9.76 -11.10 0.79
N PHE A 63 -9.56 -9.79 0.87
CA PHE A 63 -10.52 -8.77 0.44
C PHE A 63 -10.73 -8.76 -1.09
N ILE A 64 -9.66 -8.95 -1.86
CA ILE A 64 -9.71 -8.95 -3.32
C ILE A 64 -10.11 -10.33 -3.85
N GLY A 65 -9.65 -11.42 -3.20
CA GLY A 65 -9.89 -12.80 -3.61
C GLY A 65 -8.88 -13.33 -4.62
N PHE A 66 -7.75 -12.65 -4.80
CA PHE A 66 -6.64 -13.10 -5.63
C PHE A 66 -5.35 -13.14 -4.80
N PRO A 67 -4.46 -14.13 -5.06
CA PRO A 67 -3.16 -14.19 -4.41
C PRO A 67 -2.25 -13.04 -4.88
N ARG A 68 -1.37 -12.54 -4.01
CA ARG A 68 -0.48 -11.39 -4.31
C ARG A 68 0.37 -11.58 -5.56
N GLU A 69 0.76 -12.81 -5.90
CA GLU A 69 1.57 -13.11 -7.08
C GLU A 69 0.85 -12.76 -8.38
N PHE A 70 -0.49 -12.76 -8.36
CA PHE A 70 -1.31 -12.32 -9.48
C PHE A 70 -1.45 -10.79 -9.52
N LEU A 71 -1.43 -10.15 -8.36
CA LEU A 71 -1.69 -8.72 -8.17
C LEU A 71 -0.46 -7.84 -8.41
N ALA A 72 0.74 -8.35 -8.11
CA ALA A 72 1.98 -7.60 -8.21
C ALA A 72 2.24 -7.12 -9.66
N GLY A 73 2.51 -5.82 -9.81
CA GLY A 73 2.77 -5.19 -11.10
C GLY A 73 1.53 -5.02 -11.98
N LYS A 74 0.33 -5.30 -11.46
CA LYS A 74 -0.93 -5.04 -12.18
C LYS A 74 -1.43 -3.64 -11.87
N LYS A 75 -2.15 -3.09 -12.84
CA LYS A 75 -2.90 -1.84 -12.66
C LYS A 75 -4.21 -2.11 -11.91
N PRO A 76 -4.69 -1.16 -11.08
CA PRO A 76 -5.95 -1.30 -10.35
C PRO A 76 -7.15 -1.68 -11.22
N ASP A 77 -7.23 -1.16 -12.45
CA ASP A 77 -8.30 -1.42 -13.43
C ASP A 77 -8.36 -2.87 -13.96
N ARG A 78 -7.30 -3.66 -13.76
CA ARG A 78 -7.25 -5.09 -14.09
C ARG A 78 -7.60 -6.00 -12.92
N ILE A 79 -7.73 -5.42 -11.72
CA ILE A 79 -7.93 -6.15 -10.48
C ILE A 79 -9.33 -5.88 -9.93
N PHE A 80 -9.74 -4.62 -9.92
CA PHE A 80 -10.97 -4.19 -9.30
C PHE A 80 -12.13 -4.05 -10.30
N PRO A 81 -13.38 -4.16 -9.82
CA PRO A 81 -14.55 -3.75 -10.60
C PRO A 81 -14.43 -2.31 -11.08
N GLU A 82 -15.02 -2.01 -12.24
CA GLU A 82 -14.87 -0.71 -12.94
C GLU A 82 -15.13 0.50 -12.05
N GLU A 83 -16.23 0.50 -11.29
CA GLU A 83 -16.60 1.59 -10.38
C GLU A 83 -15.53 1.82 -9.30
N PHE A 84 -15.03 0.74 -8.70
CA PHE A 84 -14.00 0.82 -7.68
C PHE A 84 -12.63 1.21 -8.26
N ALA A 85 -12.30 0.73 -9.46
CA ALA A 85 -11.09 1.12 -10.18
C ALA A 85 -11.11 2.61 -10.53
N ALA A 86 -12.26 3.15 -10.95
CA ALA A 86 -12.42 4.57 -11.23
C ALA A 86 -12.26 5.42 -9.96
N PHE A 87 -12.91 5.04 -8.86
CA PHE A 87 -12.71 5.67 -7.56
C PHE A 87 -11.23 5.62 -7.12
N TRP A 88 -10.59 4.46 -7.29
CA TRP A 88 -9.20 4.27 -6.93
C TRP A 88 -8.30 5.23 -7.71
N ALA A 89 -8.46 5.30 -9.03
CA ALA A 89 -7.68 6.17 -9.90
C ALA A 89 -7.90 7.66 -9.57
N GLU A 90 -9.15 8.06 -9.32
CA GLU A 90 -9.48 9.46 -8.98
C GLU A 90 -8.83 9.89 -7.67
N THR A 91 -9.01 9.09 -6.62
CA THR A 91 -8.42 9.38 -5.30
C THR A 91 -6.90 9.31 -5.30
N THR A 92 -6.29 8.42 -6.09
CA THR A 92 -4.83 8.40 -6.28
C THR A 92 -4.36 9.71 -6.95
N ARG A 93 -5.04 10.13 -8.02
CA ARG A 93 -4.71 11.36 -8.76
C ARG A 93 -4.86 12.62 -7.89
N GLU A 94 -5.84 12.67 -6.99
CA GLU A 94 -5.98 13.77 -6.04
C GLU A 94 -4.82 13.82 -5.04
N VAL A 95 -4.39 12.68 -4.50
CA VAL A 95 -3.23 12.61 -3.60
C VAL A 95 -1.94 13.02 -4.31
N GLU A 96 -1.76 12.63 -5.57
CA GLU A 96 -0.64 13.09 -6.40
C GLU A 96 -0.64 14.59 -6.64
N ALA A 97 -1.80 15.16 -6.99
CA ALA A 97 -1.91 16.58 -7.26
C ALA A 97 -1.68 17.42 -5.99
N THR A 98 -2.24 16.99 -4.86
CA THR A 98 -2.23 17.75 -3.61
C THR A 98 -1.03 17.46 -2.73
N HIS A 99 -0.35 16.32 -2.93
CA HIS A 99 0.68 15.79 -2.04
C HIS A 99 0.21 15.63 -0.59
N LYS A 100 -1.10 15.49 -0.37
CA LYS A 100 -1.74 15.37 0.95
C LYS A 100 -2.45 14.04 1.07
N SER A 101 -2.56 13.55 2.30
CA SER A 101 -3.38 12.38 2.56
C SER A 101 -4.85 12.67 2.30
N LEU A 102 -5.55 11.65 1.80
CA LEU A 102 -6.98 11.69 1.51
C LEU A 102 -7.68 10.61 2.32
N LEU A 103 -8.89 10.92 2.78
CA LEU A 103 -9.79 9.96 3.40
C LEU A 103 -11.12 10.02 2.66
N ALA A 104 -11.57 8.88 2.14
CA ALA A 104 -12.82 8.79 1.41
C ALA A 104 -13.57 7.53 1.82
N ILE A 105 -14.90 7.59 1.71
CA ILE A 105 -15.80 6.47 1.98
C ILE A 105 -16.54 6.17 0.69
N GLN A 106 -16.65 4.89 0.36
CA GLN A 106 -17.31 4.42 -0.85
C GLN A 106 -17.95 3.05 -0.62
N GLN A 107 -18.91 2.71 -1.47
CA GLN A 107 -19.44 1.36 -1.53
C GLN A 107 -18.51 0.46 -2.34
N PHE A 108 -18.37 -0.78 -1.91
CA PHE A 108 -17.65 -1.82 -2.65
C PHE A 108 -18.46 -3.10 -2.69
N SER A 109 -18.61 -3.63 -3.90
CA SER A 109 -19.16 -4.94 -4.15
C SER A 109 -18.09 -5.77 -4.85
N ARG A 110 -17.70 -6.89 -4.25
CA ARG A 110 -16.65 -7.76 -4.82
C ARG A 110 -17.06 -8.31 -6.18
N ASN A 111 -18.33 -8.70 -6.32
CA ASN A 111 -18.90 -9.26 -7.53
C ASN A 111 -20.33 -8.73 -7.74
N GLN A 112 -20.86 -8.88 -8.96
CA GLN A 112 -22.26 -8.59 -9.21
C GLN A 112 -23.15 -9.47 -8.31
N GLY A 113 -23.98 -8.84 -7.48
CA GLY A 113 -24.89 -9.53 -6.56
C GLY A 113 -24.32 -9.86 -5.18
N SER A 114 -23.06 -9.51 -4.87
CA SER A 114 -22.59 -9.51 -3.47
C SER A 114 -23.23 -8.36 -2.69
N GLU A 115 -23.53 -8.57 -1.41
CA GLU A 115 -23.96 -7.49 -0.52
C GLU A 115 -22.93 -6.35 -0.53
N PRO A 116 -23.37 -5.09 -0.75
CA PRO A 116 -22.47 -3.95 -0.78
C PRO A 116 -21.89 -3.69 0.61
N ARG A 117 -20.58 -3.46 0.67
CA ARG A 117 -19.86 -3.08 1.89
C ARG A 117 -19.54 -1.59 1.86
N MET A 118 -19.66 -0.93 3.00
CA MET A 118 -19.16 0.42 3.19
C MET A 118 -17.69 0.32 3.58
N ILE A 119 -16.82 0.90 2.78
CA ILE A 119 -15.39 0.89 3.04
C ILE A 119 -14.86 2.31 3.17
N GLN A 120 -13.96 2.51 4.13
CA GLN A 120 -13.21 3.74 4.29
C GLN A 120 -11.81 3.51 3.73
N THR A 121 -11.40 4.34 2.77
CA THR A 121 -10.06 4.30 2.17
C THR A 121 -9.27 5.53 2.58
N LYS A 122 -8.15 5.29 3.27
CA LYS A 122 -7.14 6.31 3.55
C LYS A 122 -5.99 6.16 2.58
N LYS A 123 -5.70 7.20 1.81
CA LYS A 123 -4.55 7.27 0.91
C LYS A 123 -3.50 8.22 1.45
N ILE A 124 -2.24 7.78 1.47
CA ILE A 124 -1.11 8.47 2.08
C ILE A 124 0.03 8.55 1.06
N PRO A 125 0.52 9.75 0.71
CA PRO A 125 1.66 9.88 -0.18
C PRO A 125 2.94 9.43 0.52
N ILE A 126 3.75 8.64 -0.18
CA ILE A 126 5.08 8.22 0.27
C ILE A 126 6.13 8.83 -0.63
N PHE A 127 7.05 9.54 0.00
CA PHE A 127 8.14 10.24 -0.64
C PHE A 127 9.43 9.42 -0.56
N SER A 128 10.19 9.44 -1.65
CA SER A 128 11.55 8.95 -1.67
C SER A 128 12.50 9.87 -0.89
N SER A 129 13.74 9.42 -0.68
CA SER A 129 14.77 10.21 0.00
C SER A 129 15.14 11.51 -0.72
N THR A 130 14.80 11.66 -2.01
CA THR A 130 15.02 12.89 -2.79
C THR A 130 13.84 13.85 -2.72
N GLY A 131 12.78 13.52 -1.98
CA GLY A 131 11.56 14.33 -1.87
C GLY A 131 10.57 14.13 -3.02
N GLN A 132 10.88 13.26 -4.00
CA GLN A 132 9.93 12.87 -5.03
C GLN A 132 8.89 11.91 -4.46
N MET A 133 7.61 12.23 -4.61
CA MET A 133 6.51 11.31 -4.34
C MET A 133 6.59 10.15 -5.32
N ARG A 134 6.66 8.92 -4.80
CA ARG A 134 6.87 7.71 -5.62
C ARG A 134 5.79 6.67 -5.42
N TYR A 135 5.17 6.67 -4.25
CA TYR A 135 4.14 5.69 -3.95
C TYR A 135 2.93 6.34 -3.28
N VAL A 136 1.80 5.67 -3.40
CA VAL A 136 0.60 5.92 -2.60
C VAL A 136 0.29 4.67 -1.80
N LEU A 137 0.34 4.82 -0.48
CA LEU A 137 -0.13 3.81 0.47
C LEU A 137 -1.64 3.98 0.63
N SER A 138 -2.38 2.89 0.42
CA SER A 138 -3.81 2.82 0.65
C SER A 138 -4.10 1.85 1.78
N ILE A 139 -4.88 2.31 2.76
CA ILE A 139 -5.42 1.50 3.86
C ILE A 139 -6.94 1.48 3.67
N ILE A 140 -7.53 0.29 3.60
CA ILE A 140 -8.99 0.12 3.47
C ILE A 140 -9.51 -0.59 4.71
N THR A 141 -10.46 0.05 5.37
CA THR A 141 -11.16 -0.47 6.54
C THR A 141 -12.62 -0.71 6.16
N ASP A 142 -13.14 -1.90 6.46
CA ASP A 142 -14.56 -2.20 6.31
C ASP A 142 -15.32 -1.60 7.50
N ILE A 143 -16.19 -0.64 7.20
CA ILE A 143 -16.98 0.10 8.20
C ILE A 143 -18.48 -0.21 8.07
N THR A 144 -18.83 -1.32 7.41
CA THR A 144 -20.24 -1.70 7.14
C THR A 144 -21.05 -1.86 8.41
N ASP A 145 -20.47 -2.47 9.44
CA ASP A 145 -21.12 -2.71 10.74
C ASP A 145 -20.91 -1.55 11.73
N GLU A 146 -20.12 -0.55 11.37
CA GLU A 146 -19.90 0.63 12.19
C GLU A 146 -21.06 1.61 12.04
N LYS A 147 -21.39 2.34 13.12
CA LYS A 147 -22.29 3.48 13.03
C LYS A 147 -21.58 4.58 12.27
N VAL A 148 -21.71 4.57 10.94
CA VAL A 148 -21.23 5.64 10.05
C VAL A 148 -21.77 6.97 10.60
N PRO A 149 -20.92 7.92 11.03
CA PRO A 149 -21.37 9.28 11.28
C PRO A 149 -21.94 9.81 9.97
N ASP A 150 -23.18 10.34 10.03
CA ASP A 150 -23.98 10.75 8.88
C ASP A 150 -23.15 11.27 7.69
N ILE A 151 -23.38 10.66 6.54
CA ILE A 151 -22.80 11.02 5.25
C ILE A 151 -23.01 12.52 5.03
N ILE A 152 -21.93 13.30 4.94
CA ILE A 152 -22.00 14.63 4.37
C ILE A 152 -22.26 14.42 2.88
N SER A 153 -23.54 14.37 2.49
CA SER A 153 -23.95 14.51 1.11
C SER A 153 -23.34 15.82 0.58
N PRO A 154 -22.70 15.84 -0.60
CA PRO A 154 -22.35 17.08 -1.24
C PRO A 154 -23.64 17.87 -1.45
N ASP A 155 -23.71 19.03 -0.81
CA ASP A 155 -24.82 19.94 -0.93
C ASP A 155 -24.97 20.38 -2.39
N THR A 156 -25.88 19.73 -3.13
CA THR A 156 -26.28 20.15 -4.48
C THR A 156 -27.26 21.33 -4.45
N SER A 157 -27.48 22.00 -3.32
CA SER A 157 -28.24 23.27 -3.28
C SER A 157 -27.36 24.45 -3.70
N GLY A 158 -27.00 24.50 -4.98
CA GLY A 158 -26.18 25.59 -5.51
C GLY A 158 -26.29 25.90 -7.00
N ILE A 159 -27.03 25.13 -7.80
CA ILE A 159 -27.22 25.47 -9.21
C ILE A 159 -28.71 25.37 -9.57
N GLN A 160 -29.45 26.40 -9.20
CA GLN A 160 -30.63 26.82 -9.95
C GLN A 160 -30.70 28.36 -9.97
N LYS A 161 -30.60 28.87 -11.21
CA LYS A 161 -30.79 30.24 -11.73
C LYS A 161 -29.55 31.11 -11.88
#